data_AF-A0A1G1GE62-F1
#
_entry.id   AF-A0A1G1GE62-F1
#
_cell.length_a   1.000
_cell.length_b   1.000
_cell.length_c   1.000
_cell.angle_alpha   90.00
_cell.angle_beta   90.00
_cell.angle_gamma   90.00
#
_symmetry.space_group_name_H-M   'P 1'
#
loop_
_entity.id
_entity.type
_entity.pdbx_description
1 polymer ?
#
loop_
_entity_poly.entity_id
_entity_poly.type
_entity_poly.pdbx_seq_one_letter_code
_entity_poly.pdbx_strand_id
1 'polypeptide(L)'
;MSIGDIAAKARSAEKGVRELHIVSGLHPELPFPWYLDMLRSLKKEFPRLHLKAFTAVEIDYLARLTGLSLKETLLKLKEAGLGSLPGGGAEIFNTAVRNTLCAEKISGERWLEVIAAAHRVGLKSNATMLYGHIESAEDRIDHLLKLRELQDRTGGFQAFIPLSFHSPNTEIKKSAYTTGFDDLKTLAISRLMLDNFDHIKAYWVMLGEKIAQVSLSFGVDDLDGTVVEEKITKAAGGTTDGSMTRDDLVHLIKQAGRTPVERDTVYNIVKVWK
;
A
#
# COMPACT_ATOMS: atom_id res chain seq x y z
N MET A 1 0.77 -6.52 -19.86
CA MET A 1 0.59 -7.97 -19.66
C MET A 1 -0.82 -8.33 -20.06
N SER A 2 -1.03 -9.46 -20.74
CA SER A 2 -2.38 -9.97 -20.97
C SER A 2 -2.97 -10.55 -19.68
N ILE A 3 -4.30 -10.75 -19.63
CA ILE A 3 -4.96 -11.43 -18.50
C ILE A 3 -4.37 -12.85 -18.31
N GLY A 4 -4.04 -13.54 -19.41
CA GLY A 4 -3.40 -14.85 -19.38
C GLY A 4 -2.03 -14.84 -18.72
N ASP A 5 -1.22 -13.80 -18.97
CA ASP A 5 0.09 -13.64 -18.34
C ASP A 5 -0.05 -13.38 -16.83
N ILE A 6 -1.05 -12.57 -16.44
CA ILE A 6 -1.32 -12.27 -15.03
C ILE A 6 -1.75 -13.55 -14.30
N ALA A 7 -2.65 -14.34 -14.90
CA ALA A 7 -3.07 -15.62 -14.34
C ALA A 7 -1.90 -16.63 -14.26
N ALA A 8 -1.02 -16.67 -15.28
CA ALA A 8 0.17 -17.51 -15.26
C ALA A 8 1.13 -17.16 -14.12
N LYS A 9 1.34 -15.85 -13.86
CA LYS A 9 2.10 -15.41 -12.69
C LYS A 9 1.41 -15.83 -11.38
N ALA A 10 0.11 -15.66 -11.27
CA ALA A 10 -0.64 -16.06 -10.07
C ALA A 10 -0.50 -17.57 -9.81
N ARG A 11 -0.60 -18.42 -10.85
CA ARG A 11 -0.34 -19.88 -10.74
C ARG A 11 1.06 -20.17 -10.22
N SER A 12 2.07 -19.47 -10.71
CA SER A 12 3.46 -19.69 -10.28
C SER A 12 3.69 -19.33 -8.81
N ALA A 13 2.89 -18.41 -8.27
CA ALA A 13 2.99 -17.95 -6.89
C ALA A 13 2.10 -18.76 -5.90
N GLU A 14 1.17 -19.59 -6.38
CA GLU A 14 0.01 -20.07 -5.60
C GLU A 14 0.35 -20.79 -4.28
N LYS A 15 1.54 -21.38 -4.12
CA LYS A 15 1.89 -22.12 -2.90
C LYS A 15 1.96 -21.21 -1.67
N GLY A 16 0.86 -21.15 -0.92
CA GLY A 16 0.75 -20.45 0.36
C GLY A 16 0.36 -18.97 0.25
N VAL A 17 0.17 -18.44 -0.96
CA VAL A 17 -0.29 -17.06 -1.18
C VAL A 17 -1.77 -16.94 -0.84
N ARG A 18 -2.15 -15.84 -0.18
CA ARG A 18 -3.54 -15.52 0.19
C ARG A 18 -4.09 -14.28 -0.51
N GLU A 19 -3.21 -13.50 -1.12
CA GLU A 19 -3.51 -12.21 -1.71
C GLU A 19 -2.79 -12.03 -3.03
N LEU A 20 -3.46 -11.43 -4.02
CA LEU A 20 -2.80 -10.79 -5.15
C LEU A 20 -2.88 -9.27 -4.95
N HIS A 21 -1.73 -8.64 -4.77
CA HIS A 21 -1.59 -7.19 -4.77
C HIS A 21 -1.31 -6.72 -6.20
N ILE A 22 -2.29 -6.04 -6.82
CA ILE A 22 -2.25 -5.64 -8.23
C ILE A 22 -2.28 -4.12 -8.32
N VAL A 23 -1.14 -3.53 -8.69
CA VAL A 23 -1.00 -2.11 -8.99
C VAL A 23 -0.44 -1.96 -10.40
N SER A 24 -0.93 -0.97 -11.13
CA SER A 24 -0.48 -0.64 -12.48
C SER A 24 -0.26 0.88 -12.61
N GLY A 25 0.39 1.28 -13.70
CA GLY A 25 0.25 2.65 -14.20
C GLY A 25 -1.10 2.87 -14.88
N LEU A 26 -1.40 4.13 -15.21
CA LEU A 26 -2.59 4.53 -15.97
C LEU A 26 -2.43 4.11 -17.44
N HIS A 27 -2.93 2.92 -17.79
CA HIS A 27 -2.74 2.37 -19.13
C HIS A 27 -3.63 3.09 -20.15
N PRO A 28 -3.06 3.73 -21.20
CA PRO A 28 -3.81 4.63 -22.09
C PRO A 28 -4.85 3.92 -22.97
N GLU A 29 -4.61 2.65 -23.30
CA GLU A 29 -5.42 1.91 -24.28
C GLU A 29 -6.36 0.84 -23.68
N LEU A 30 -6.21 0.48 -22.40
CA LEU A 30 -7.01 -0.62 -21.83
C LEU A 30 -8.38 -0.09 -21.41
N PRO A 31 -9.49 -0.62 -21.95
CA PRO A 31 -10.82 -0.15 -21.62
C PRO A 31 -11.27 -0.72 -20.27
N PHE A 32 -12.20 -0.04 -19.59
CA PHE A 32 -12.71 -0.50 -18.27
C PHE A 32 -13.19 -1.96 -18.21
N PRO A 33 -13.90 -2.52 -19.23
CA PRO A 33 -14.29 -3.93 -19.24
C PRO A 33 -13.10 -4.90 -19.11
N TRP A 34 -11.92 -4.55 -19.63
CA TRP A 34 -10.73 -5.38 -19.49
C TRP A 34 -10.34 -5.59 -18.03
N TYR A 35 -10.44 -4.54 -17.20
CA TYR A 35 -10.14 -4.62 -15.76
C TYR A 35 -11.17 -5.48 -15.02
N LEU A 36 -12.45 -5.39 -15.41
CA LEU A 36 -13.51 -6.25 -14.86
C LEU A 36 -13.26 -7.71 -15.23
N ASP A 37 -12.90 -7.98 -16.48
CA ASP A 37 -12.63 -9.34 -16.96
C ASP A 37 -11.36 -9.92 -16.35
N MET A 38 -10.36 -9.10 -16.08
CA MET A 38 -9.17 -9.48 -15.31
C MET A 38 -9.56 -9.96 -13.91
N LEU A 39 -10.31 -9.14 -13.15
CA LEU A 39 -10.75 -9.50 -11.79
C LEU A 39 -11.60 -10.77 -11.79
N ARG A 40 -12.58 -10.88 -12.70
CA ARG A 40 -13.46 -12.05 -12.82
C ARG A 40 -12.69 -13.31 -13.16
N SER A 41 -11.73 -13.22 -14.08
CA SER A 41 -10.89 -14.35 -14.48
C SER A 41 -10.04 -14.83 -13.29
N LEU A 42 -9.43 -13.90 -12.55
CA LEU A 42 -8.65 -14.23 -11.35
C LEU A 42 -9.52 -14.82 -10.23
N LYS A 43 -10.72 -14.28 -9.97
CA LYS A 43 -11.63 -14.87 -8.97
C LYS A 43 -12.15 -16.25 -9.39
N LYS A 44 -12.38 -16.46 -10.69
CA LYS A 44 -12.84 -17.76 -11.22
C LYS A 44 -11.75 -18.82 -11.05
N GLU A 45 -10.51 -18.48 -11.37
CA GLU A 45 -9.38 -19.42 -11.27
C GLU A 45 -8.90 -19.59 -9.82
N PHE A 46 -8.87 -18.51 -9.05
CA PHE A 46 -8.36 -18.48 -7.67
C PHE A 46 -9.41 -17.94 -6.68
N PRO A 47 -10.50 -18.68 -6.42
CA PRO A 47 -11.63 -18.18 -5.62
C PRO A 47 -11.25 -17.81 -4.18
N ARG A 48 -10.20 -18.45 -3.64
CA ARG A 48 -9.69 -18.21 -2.27
C ARG A 48 -8.74 -17.03 -2.16
N LEU A 49 -8.16 -16.55 -3.27
CA LEU A 49 -7.27 -15.40 -3.22
C LEU A 49 -8.08 -14.11 -3.06
N HIS A 50 -7.61 -13.28 -2.14
CA HIS A 50 -8.09 -11.91 -2.00
C HIS A 50 -7.44 -11.03 -3.07
N LEU A 51 -8.24 -10.24 -3.78
CA LEU A 51 -7.73 -9.31 -4.79
C LEU A 51 -7.63 -7.91 -4.17
N LYS A 52 -6.40 -7.50 -3.86
CA LYS A 52 -6.09 -6.14 -3.42
C LYS A 52 -5.55 -5.37 -4.60
N ALA A 53 -6.37 -4.52 -5.20
CA ALA A 53 -6.01 -3.90 -6.47
C ALA A 53 -6.41 -2.43 -6.55
N PHE A 54 -5.69 -1.72 -7.40
CA PHE A 54 -5.91 -0.33 -7.79
C PHE A 54 -5.74 0.69 -6.66
N THR A 55 -4.75 1.57 -6.83
CA THR A 55 -4.62 2.79 -6.03
C THR A 55 -5.80 3.74 -6.28
N ALA A 56 -5.97 4.73 -5.42
CA ALA A 56 -6.98 5.77 -5.64
C ALA A 56 -6.76 6.55 -6.95
N VAL A 57 -5.51 6.66 -7.41
CA VAL A 57 -5.15 7.28 -8.71
C VAL A 57 -5.75 6.48 -9.86
N GLU A 58 -5.61 5.15 -9.82
CA GLU A 58 -6.19 4.26 -10.83
C GLU A 58 -7.72 4.26 -10.79
N ILE A 59 -8.32 4.23 -9.59
CA ILE A 59 -9.79 4.30 -9.46
C ILE A 59 -10.34 5.61 -10.05
N ASP A 60 -9.71 6.75 -9.77
CA ASP A 60 -10.13 8.03 -10.36
C ASP A 60 -10.02 8.01 -11.88
N TYR A 61 -8.91 7.49 -12.41
CA TYR A 61 -8.72 7.33 -13.85
C TYR A 61 -9.79 6.45 -14.49
N LEU A 62 -10.10 5.29 -13.90
CA LEU A 62 -11.13 4.37 -14.41
C LEU A 62 -12.54 4.98 -14.36
N ALA A 63 -12.84 5.79 -13.34
CA ALA A 63 -14.09 6.54 -13.27
C ALA A 63 -14.19 7.57 -14.41
N ARG A 64 -13.12 8.35 -14.63
CA ARG A 64 -13.07 9.32 -15.75
C ARG A 64 -13.16 8.64 -17.12
N LEU A 65 -12.46 7.52 -17.31
CA LEU A 65 -12.46 6.76 -18.57
C LEU A 65 -13.86 6.29 -18.98
N THR A 66 -14.72 6.02 -18.00
CA THR A 66 -16.08 5.50 -18.22
C THR A 66 -17.17 6.56 -18.15
N GLY A 67 -16.86 7.75 -17.61
CA GLY A 67 -17.86 8.76 -17.26
C GLY A 67 -18.76 8.36 -16.08
N LEU A 68 -18.47 7.24 -15.39
CA LEU A 68 -19.22 6.79 -14.23
C LEU A 68 -18.81 7.57 -12.97
N SER A 69 -19.73 7.61 -11.99
CA SER A 69 -19.36 8.09 -10.66
C SER A 69 -18.41 7.12 -9.96
N LEU A 70 -17.60 7.62 -9.02
CA LEU A 70 -16.71 6.78 -8.19
C LEU A 70 -17.46 5.59 -7.55
N LYS A 71 -18.67 5.84 -7.05
CA LYS A 71 -19.52 4.82 -6.45
C LYS A 71 -19.85 3.71 -7.44
N GLU A 72 -20.28 4.05 -8.65
CA GLU A 72 -20.63 3.07 -9.69
C GLU A 72 -19.41 2.28 -10.17
N THR A 73 -18.29 2.97 -10.40
CA THR A 73 -17.01 2.33 -10.77
C THR A 73 -16.58 1.32 -9.71
N LEU A 74 -16.57 1.73 -8.43
CA LEU A 74 -16.18 0.86 -7.32
C LEU A 74 -17.15 -0.30 -7.10
N LEU A 75 -18.46 -0.10 -7.26
CA LEU A 75 -19.45 -1.19 -7.18
C LEU A 75 -19.23 -2.22 -8.30
N LYS A 76 -18.97 -1.79 -9.54
CA LYS A 76 -18.66 -2.70 -10.65
C LYS A 76 -17.37 -3.48 -10.43
N LEU A 77 -16.33 -2.83 -9.92
CA LEU A 77 -15.07 -3.49 -9.56
C LEU A 77 -15.27 -4.50 -8.42
N LYS A 78 -16.03 -4.14 -7.39
CA LYS A 78 -16.37 -5.03 -6.27
C LYS A 78 -17.16 -6.25 -6.75
N GLU A 79 -18.17 -6.06 -7.59
CA GLU A 79 -18.94 -7.13 -8.23
C GLU A 79 -18.05 -8.06 -9.07
N ALA A 80 -17.07 -7.49 -9.78
CA ALA A 80 -16.11 -8.26 -10.57
C ALA A 80 -15.09 -9.03 -9.72
N GLY A 81 -14.98 -8.75 -8.42
CA GLY A 81 -14.13 -9.50 -7.50
C GLY A 81 -13.10 -8.70 -6.71
N LEU A 82 -13.08 -7.36 -6.81
CA LEU A 82 -12.20 -6.52 -6.01
C LEU A 82 -12.50 -6.68 -4.51
N GLY A 83 -11.49 -7.01 -3.72
CA GLY A 83 -11.63 -7.26 -2.28
C GLY A 83 -11.25 -6.08 -1.39
N SER A 84 -10.20 -5.32 -1.74
CA SER A 84 -9.75 -4.13 -1.01
C SER A 84 -8.84 -3.26 -1.88
N LEU A 85 -8.57 -2.03 -1.45
CA LEU A 85 -7.60 -1.16 -2.11
C LEU A 85 -6.25 -1.15 -1.37
N PRO A 86 -5.11 -1.07 -2.07
CA PRO A 86 -3.84 -0.66 -1.48
C PRO A 86 -3.83 0.83 -1.13
N GLY A 87 -2.79 1.29 -0.42
CA GLY A 87 -2.69 2.68 0.03
C GLY A 87 -1.89 3.63 -0.85
N GLY A 88 -1.32 3.14 -1.96
CA GLY A 88 -0.39 3.90 -2.81
C GLY A 88 -1.01 5.14 -3.49
N GLY A 89 -0.12 6.00 -4.00
CA GLY A 89 -0.48 7.24 -4.71
C GLY A 89 -0.84 8.42 -3.80
N ALA A 90 -0.80 8.22 -2.47
CA ALA A 90 -1.06 9.25 -1.49
C ALA A 90 0.09 10.25 -1.34
N GLU A 91 1.35 9.82 -1.51
CA GLU A 91 2.57 10.65 -1.39
C GLU A 91 2.53 11.58 -0.15
N ILE A 92 2.76 12.89 -0.32
CA ILE A 92 2.40 13.95 0.63
C ILE A 92 1.19 14.71 0.06
N PHE A 93 0.25 15.15 0.91
CA PHE A 93 -0.97 15.81 0.41
C PHE A 93 -0.81 17.29 0.08
N ASN A 94 0.16 17.97 0.69
CA ASN A 94 0.44 19.37 0.42
C ASN A 94 0.62 19.63 -1.09
N THR A 95 -0.18 20.56 -1.64
CA THR A 95 -0.21 20.87 -3.08
C THR A 95 1.14 21.30 -3.64
N ALA A 96 1.92 22.11 -2.92
CA ALA A 96 3.22 22.58 -3.41
C ALA A 96 4.23 21.42 -3.52
N VAL A 97 4.26 20.56 -2.50
CA VAL A 97 5.08 19.34 -2.51
C VAL A 97 4.65 18.40 -3.64
N ARG A 98 3.33 18.16 -3.79
CA ARG A 98 2.79 17.31 -4.88
C ARG A 98 3.12 17.84 -6.26
N ASN A 99 2.96 19.14 -6.50
CA ASN A 99 3.25 19.74 -7.80
C ASN A 99 4.73 19.61 -8.19
N THR A 100 5.61 19.46 -7.21
CA THR A 100 7.03 19.23 -7.47
C THR A 100 7.33 17.74 -7.65
N LEU A 101 6.67 16.87 -6.87
CA LEU A 101 6.98 15.44 -6.82
C LEU A 101 6.25 14.60 -7.88
N CYS A 102 4.99 14.92 -8.15
CA CYS A 102 4.08 14.09 -8.95
C CYS A 102 2.88 14.90 -9.49
N ALA A 103 3.15 15.96 -10.25
CA ALA A 103 2.13 16.88 -10.76
C ALA A 103 1.06 16.23 -11.64
N GLU A 104 1.37 15.09 -12.25
CA GLU A 104 0.48 14.31 -13.11
C GLU A 104 -0.55 13.47 -12.33
N LYS A 105 -0.32 13.24 -11.03
CA LYS A 105 -1.25 12.48 -10.16
C LYS A 105 -2.38 13.39 -9.68
N ILE A 106 -3.48 12.76 -9.26
CA ILE A 106 -4.60 13.45 -8.61
C ILE A 106 -4.14 14.19 -7.34
N SER A 107 -4.88 15.24 -6.96
CA SER A 107 -4.62 15.99 -5.72
C SER A 107 -4.82 15.12 -4.47
N GLY A 108 -4.30 15.57 -3.33
CA GLY A 108 -4.49 14.87 -2.06
C GLY A 108 -5.98 14.81 -1.66
N GLU A 109 -6.72 15.89 -1.88
CA GLU A 109 -8.16 15.96 -1.64
C GLU A 109 -8.90 14.94 -2.50
N ARG A 110 -8.55 14.84 -3.78
CA ARG A 110 -9.17 13.87 -4.68
C ARG A 110 -8.83 12.43 -4.29
N TRP A 111 -7.61 12.17 -3.82
CA TRP A 111 -7.23 10.87 -3.27
C TRP A 111 -8.13 10.50 -2.08
N LEU A 112 -8.34 11.43 -1.14
CA LEU A 112 -9.22 11.23 0.03
C LEU A 112 -10.68 11.00 -0.37
N GLU A 113 -11.18 11.72 -1.40
CA GLU A 113 -12.54 11.52 -1.93
C GLU A 113 -12.76 10.11 -2.50
N VAL A 114 -11.79 9.60 -3.26
CA VAL A 114 -11.82 8.25 -3.83
C VAL A 114 -11.85 7.20 -2.74
N ILE A 115 -10.99 7.34 -1.73
CA ILE A 115 -10.95 6.42 -0.59
C ILE A 115 -12.24 6.48 0.23
N ALA A 116 -12.79 7.67 0.47
CA ALA A 116 -14.09 7.83 1.11
C ALA A 116 -15.19 7.09 0.34
N ALA A 117 -15.18 7.16 -0.99
CA ALA A 117 -16.12 6.41 -1.82
C ALA A 117 -15.93 4.89 -1.72
N ALA A 118 -14.68 4.41 -1.68
CA ALA A 118 -14.35 2.99 -1.48
C ALA A 118 -14.89 2.47 -0.14
N HIS A 119 -14.67 3.22 0.94
CA HIS A 119 -15.16 2.87 2.27
C HIS A 119 -16.70 2.83 2.33
N ARG A 120 -17.39 3.78 1.68
CA ARG A 120 -18.87 3.81 1.61
C ARG A 120 -19.49 2.62 0.88
N VAL A 121 -18.78 2.01 -0.06
CA VAL A 121 -19.23 0.77 -0.71
C VAL A 121 -18.77 -0.49 0.04
N GLY A 122 -18.18 -0.32 1.23
CA GLY A 122 -17.76 -1.39 2.12
C GLY A 122 -16.44 -2.05 1.76
N LEU A 123 -15.60 -1.41 0.92
CA LEU A 123 -14.22 -1.86 0.69
C LEU A 123 -13.32 -1.32 1.78
N LYS A 124 -12.37 -2.14 2.24
CA LYS A 124 -11.28 -1.70 3.12
C LYS A 124 -10.11 -1.17 2.29
N SER A 125 -9.29 -0.31 2.88
CA SER A 125 -8.07 0.19 2.25
C SER A 125 -6.92 0.35 3.24
N ASN A 126 -5.73 0.65 2.71
CA ASN A 126 -4.60 1.15 3.51
C ASN A 126 -4.33 2.62 3.13
N ALA A 127 -3.48 3.29 3.89
CA ALA A 127 -2.94 4.60 3.53
C ALA A 127 -1.41 4.56 3.55
N THR A 128 -0.77 5.29 2.64
CA THR A 128 0.70 5.45 2.63
C THR A 128 1.08 6.91 2.81
N MET A 129 2.29 7.17 3.28
CA MET A 129 2.92 8.49 3.19
C MET A 129 4.35 8.32 2.74
N LEU A 130 4.72 8.91 1.60
CA LEU A 130 6.12 8.97 1.19
C LEU A 130 6.81 10.07 2.01
N TYR A 131 7.95 9.76 2.62
CA TYR A 131 8.66 10.70 3.49
C TYR A 131 10.17 10.67 3.25
N GLY A 132 10.86 11.73 3.69
CA GLY A 132 12.30 11.86 3.60
C GLY A 132 12.80 12.64 2.39
N HIS A 133 11.91 13.18 1.56
CA HIS A 133 12.23 13.95 0.35
C HIS A 133 12.20 15.46 0.61
N ILE A 134 11.54 16.23 -0.24
CA ILE A 134 11.48 17.70 -0.19
C ILE A 134 10.48 18.25 0.84
N GLU A 135 9.70 17.40 1.51
CA GLU A 135 8.63 17.81 2.41
C GLU A 135 9.16 18.31 3.77
N SER A 136 8.39 19.20 4.40
CA SER A 136 8.63 19.65 5.77
C SER A 136 8.04 18.69 6.80
N ALA A 137 8.38 18.88 8.08
CA ALA A 137 7.75 18.11 9.16
C ALA A 137 6.24 18.44 9.27
N GLU A 138 5.89 19.70 9.04
CA GLU A 138 4.53 20.22 9.00
C GLU A 138 3.70 19.53 7.91
N ASP A 139 4.28 19.29 6.73
CA ASP A 139 3.61 18.56 5.65
C ASP A 139 3.29 17.10 6.03
N ARG A 140 4.19 16.45 6.77
CA ARG A 140 3.95 15.09 7.28
C ARG A 140 2.81 15.09 8.30
N ILE A 141 2.78 16.08 9.21
CA ILE A 141 1.71 16.19 10.21
C ILE A 141 0.37 16.51 9.57
N ASP A 142 0.31 17.45 8.62
CA ASP A 142 -0.90 17.74 7.82
C ASP A 142 -1.43 16.49 7.13
N HIS A 143 -0.54 15.69 6.52
CA HIS A 143 -0.91 14.43 5.88
C HIS A 143 -1.54 13.46 6.89
N LEU A 144 -0.93 13.24 8.05
CA LEU A 144 -1.45 12.35 9.09
C LEU A 144 -2.81 12.83 9.65
N LEU A 145 -2.97 14.14 9.87
CA LEU A 145 -4.24 14.73 10.33
C LEU A 145 -5.37 14.46 9.34
N LYS A 146 -5.14 14.69 8.04
CA LYS A 146 -6.14 14.42 6.98
C LYS A 146 -6.52 12.95 6.89
N LEU A 147 -5.56 12.04 7.05
CA LEU A 147 -5.84 10.60 7.10
C LEU A 147 -6.68 10.24 8.33
N ARG A 148 -6.33 10.78 9.50
CA ARG A 148 -7.06 10.55 10.75
C ARG A 148 -8.51 11.05 10.65
N GLU A 149 -8.72 12.26 10.14
CA GLU A 149 -10.07 12.83 9.95
C GLU A 149 -10.92 12.02 8.98
N LEU A 150 -10.33 11.51 7.89
CA LEU A 150 -11.05 10.62 6.98
C LEU A 150 -11.39 9.28 7.65
N GLN A 151 -10.49 8.75 8.47
CA GLN A 151 -10.71 7.53 9.22
C GLN A 151 -11.84 7.70 10.24
N ASP A 152 -11.91 8.82 10.97
CA ASP A 152 -13.01 9.12 11.89
C ASP A 152 -14.38 9.09 11.19
N ARG A 153 -14.42 9.54 9.93
CA ARG A 153 -15.65 9.61 9.14
C ARG A 153 -16.07 8.29 8.51
N THR A 154 -15.12 7.38 8.25
CA THR A 154 -15.36 6.24 7.36
C THR A 154 -14.94 4.87 7.90
N GLY A 155 -14.01 4.81 8.86
CA GLY A 155 -13.55 3.58 9.53
C GLY A 155 -13.05 2.48 8.60
N GLY A 156 -12.59 2.85 7.40
CA GLY A 156 -12.28 1.90 6.33
C GLY A 156 -10.79 1.59 6.15
N PHE A 157 -9.90 2.41 6.71
CA PHE A 157 -8.48 2.11 6.72
C PHE A 157 -8.16 0.99 7.70
N GLN A 158 -7.20 0.14 7.32
CA GLN A 158 -6.68 -0.93 8.17
C GLN A 158 -5.26 -0.61 8.66
N ALA A 159 -4.37 -0.25 7.73
CA ALA A 159 -3.00 0.11 8.06
C ALA A 159 -2.55 1.42 7.45
N PHE A 160 -1.70 2.11 8.21
CA PHE A 160 -0.85 3.17 7.72
C PHE A 160 0.55 2.64 7.42
N ILE A 161 1.11 3.07 6.29
CA ILE A 161 2.37 2.54 5.74
C ILE A 161 3.27 3.73 5.35
N PRO A 162 4.16 4.20 6.24
CA PRO A 162 5.16 5.19 5.86
C PRO A 162 6.20 4.55 4.94
N LEU A 163 6.51 5.23 3.83
CA LEU A 163 7.43 4.76 2.79
C LEU A 163 8.64 5.70 2.76
N SER A 164 9.83 5.17 3.06
CA SER A 164 11.06 5.98 3.02
C SER A 164 11.46 6.28 1.57
N PHE A 165 11.75 7.53 1.27
CA PHE A 165 12.18 7.96 -0.05
C PHE A 165 13.63 7.55 -0.36
N HIS A 166 13.84 6.98 -1.55
CA HIS A 166 15.16 6.65 -2.09
C HIS A 166 15.41 7.54 -3.31
N SER A 167 16.48 8.35 -3.28
CA SER A 167 16.76 9.34 -4.33
C SER A 167 17.61 8.91 -5.54
N PRO A 168 18.42 7.82 -5.53
CA PRO A 168 19.41 7.55 -6.60
C PRO A 168 18.87 7.53 -8.04
N ASN A 169 17.61 7.15 -8.24
CA ASN A 169 16.97 7.10 -9.56
C ASN A 169 15.89 8.17 -9.76
N THR A 170 16.04 9.32 -9.08
CA THR A 170 15.06 10.42 -9.12
C THR A 170 15.73 11.74 -9.47
N GLU A 171 14.95 12.72 -9.93
CA GLU A 171 15.45 14.08 -10.20
C GLU A 171 15.71 14.90 -8.92
N ILE A 172 15.37 14.36 -7.74
CA ILE A 172 15.48 15.03 -6.45
C ILE A 172 16.89 14.90 -5.90
N LYS A 173 17.64 16.02 -5.92
CA LYS A 173 19.02 16.11 -5.42
C LYS A 173 19.09 16.31 -3.90
N LYS A 174 18.65 15.31 -3.13
CA LYS A 174 18.85 15.21 -1.65
C LYS A 174 19.77 14.02 -1.32
N SER A 175 20.09 13.79 -0.04
CA SER A 175 20.77 12.55 0.39
C SER A 175 20.12 11.32 -0.22
N ALA A 176 20.94 10.32 -0.54
CA ALA A 176 20.50 9.09 -1.23
C ALA A 176 19.33 8.38 -0.51
N TYR A 177 19.34 8.42 0.82
CA TYR A 177 18.40 7.70 1.68
C TYR A 177 18.02 8.53 2.91
N THR A 178 16.93 8.13 3.57
CA THR A 178 16.60 8.54 4.93
C THR A 178 17.61 7.98 5.94
N THR A 179 17.57 8.51 7.16
CA THR A 179 18.35 7.94 8.27
C THR A 179 17.46 7.02 9.10
N GLY A 180 18.03 5.98 9.72
CA GLY A 180 17.27 5.12 10.64
C GLY A 180 16.63 5.89 11.81
N PHE A 181 17.18 7.05 12.19
CA PHE A 181 16.55 7.95 13.16
C PHE A 181 15.25 8.56 12.61
N ASP A 182 15.27 9.09 11.38
CA ASP A 182 14.07 9.65 10.73
C ASP A 182 13.00 8.58 10.51
N ASP A 183 13.42 7.35 10.14
CA ASP A 183 12.53 6.21 9.92
C ASP A 183 11.81 5.81 11.22
N LEU A 184 12.56 5.52 12.29
CA LEU A 184 11.98 5.14 13.58
C LEU A 184 11.14 6.27 14.19
N LYS A 185 11.57 7.52 14.04
CA LYS A 185 10.81 8.69 14.51
C LYS A 185 9.49 8.83 13.75
N THR A 186 9.49 8.65 12.43
CA THR A 186 8.27 8.71 11.61
C THR A 186 7.29 7.62 12.02
N LEU A 187 7.76 6.37 12.18
CA LEU A 187 6.93 5.24 12.63
C LEU A 187 6.30 5.50 14.01
N ALA A 188 7.09 5.97 14.98
CA ALA A 188 6.61 6.26 16.33
C ALA A 188 5.59 7.40 16.35
N ILE A 189 5.84 8.49 15.62
CA ILE A 189 4.89 9.61 15.49
C ILE A 189 3.60 9.12 14.85
N SER A 190 3.66 8.32 13.79
CA SER A 190 2.46 7.77 13.15
C SER A 190 1.62 6.93 14.09
N ARG A 191 2.23 6.08 14.93
CA ARG A 191 1.49 5.31 15.96
C ARG A 191 0.80 6.21 16.99
N LEU A 192 1.46 7.29 17.42
CA LEU A 192 0.91 8.22 18.41
C LEU A 192 -0.19 9.12 17.83
N MET A 193 -0.04 9.53 16.57
CA MET A 193 -0.98 10.44 15.89
C MET A 193 -2.21 9.72 15.35
N LEU A 194 -2.04 8.53 14.75
CA LEU A 194 -3.11 7.76 14.13
C LEU A 194 -3.75 6.83 15.15
N ASP A 195 -4.37 7.41 16.17
CA ASP A 195 -5.06 6.70 17.25
C ASP A 195 -6.23 5.82 16.76
N ASN A 196 -6.77 6.11 15.57
CA ASN A 196 -7.90 5.41 14.93
C ASN A 196 -7.50 4.50 13.76
N PHE A 197 -6.20 4.24 13.58
CA PHE A 197 -5.69 3.16 12.72
C PHE A 197 -5.30 1.97 13.60
N ASP A 198 -5.79 0.78 13.24
CA ASP A 198 -5.48 -0.44 13.97
C ASP A 198 -3.99 -0.79 13.85
N HIS A 199 -3.43 -0.65 12.64
CA HIS A 199 -2.11 -1.17 12.30
C HIS A 199 -1.15 -0.10 11.74
N ILE A 200 0.11 -0.16 12.18
CA ILE A 200 1.23 0.54 11.52
C ILE A 200 2.12 -0.52 10.89
N LYS A 201 2.33 -0.41 9.57
CA LYS A 201 3.07 -1.38 8.77
C LYS A 201 4.47 -0.86 8.46
N ALA A 202 5.48 -1.66 8.76
CA ALA A 202 6.84 -1.45 8.27
C ALA A 202 7.06 -2.25 6.99
N TYR A 203 7.43 -1.57 5.92
CA TYR A 203 7.80 -2.20 4.66
C TYR A 203 9.32 -2.43 4.62
N TRP A 204 9.75 -3.64 5.00
CA TRP A 204 11.17 -3.96 5.21
C TRP A 204 12.01 -3.82 3.95
N VAL A 205 11.42 -3.93 2.75
CA VAL A 205 12.14 -3.73 1.48
C VAL A 205 12.71 -2.32 1.41
N MET A 206 12.00 -1.32 1.94
CA MET A 206 12.45 0.08 1.93
C MET A 206 13.31 0.43 3.15
N LEU A 207 12.98 -0.10 4.33
CA LEU A 207 13.65 0.21 5.60
C LEU A 207 14.91 -0.63 5.86
N GLY A 208 15.02 -1.79 5.21
CA GLY A 208 15.95 -2.85 5.58
C GLY A 208 15.50 -3.64 6.82
N GLU A 209 16.03 -4.86 6.94
CA GLU A 209 15.59 -5.84 7.96
C GLU A 209 15.82 -5.36 9.40
N LYS A 210 16.97 -4.71 9.65
CA LYS A 210 17.36 -4.25 10.99
C LYS A 210 16.42 -3.16 11.51
N ILE A 211 16.10 -2.17 10.67
CA ILE A 211 15.17 -1.10 11.05
C ILE A 211 13.75 -1.65 11.18
N ALA A 212 13.32 -2.50 10.25
CA ALA A 212 12.02 -3.16 10.34
C ALA A 212 11.88 -3.96 11.66
N GLN A 213 12.89 -4.73 12.05
CA GLN A 213 12.88 -5.45 13.33
C GLN A 213 12.81 -4.52 14.54
N VAL A 214 13.68 -3.50 14.60
CA VAL A 214 13.70 -2.54 15.71
C VAL A 214 12.37 -1.78 15.81
N SER A 215 11.73 -1.49 14.68
CA SER A 215 10.47 -0.75 14.62
C SER A 215 9.30 -1.41 15.37
N LEU A 216 9.37 -2.73 15.63
CA LEU A 216 8.42 -3.46 16.48
C LEU A 216 8.39 -2.95 17.94
N SER A 217 9.40 -2.16 18.34
CA SER A 217 9.44 -1.45 19.63
C SER A 217 9.03 0.02 19.53
N PHE A 218 8.72 0.51 18.32
CA PHE A 218 8.40 1.90 18.01
C PHE A 218 7.00 2.05 17.38
N GLY A 219 6.08 1.13 17.69
CA GLY A 219 4.67 1.24 17.33
C GLY A 219 4.23 0.45 16.09
N VAL A 220 5.16 -0.26 15.43
CA VAL A 220 4.84 -1.17 14.33
C VAL A 220 4.35 -2.50 14.87
N ASP A 221 3.29 -3.03 14.27
CA ASP A 221 2.72 -4.35 14.56
C ASP A 221 2.60 -5.23 13.31
N ASP A 222 2.90 -4.68 12.12
CA ASP A 222 2.80 -5.39 10.86
C ASP A 222 4.09 -5.29 10.03
N LEU A 223 4.81 -6.42 9.92
CA LEU A 223 5.96 -6.57 9.02
C LEU A 223 5.48 -7.25 7.74
N ASP A 224 5.38 -6.50 6.65
CA ASP A 224 4.82 -7.01 5.40
C ASP A 224 5.91 -7.26 4.35
N GLY A 225 5.69 -8.28 3.52
CA GLY A 225 6.47 -8.53 2.31
C GLY A 225 7.14 -9.90 2.23
N THR A 226 6.36 -10.98 2.09
CA THR A 226 6.87 -12.18 1.40
C THR A 226 6.92 -11.88 -0.11
N VAL A 227 7.75 -10.92 -0.51
CA VAL A 227 7.78 -10.43 -1.88
C VAL A 227 8.61 -11.40 -2.72
N VAL A 228 7.95 -12.09 -3.65
CA VAL A 228 8.60 -13.01 -4.60
C VAL A 228 9.21 -12.24 -5.78
N GLU A 229 8.65 -11.07 -6.14
CA GLU A 229 9.15 -10.20 -7.21
C GLU A 229 8.80 -8.72 -6.93
N GLU A 230 9.75 -7.92 -6.42
CA GLU A 230 9.55 -6.49 -6.12
C GLU A 230 10.19 -5.60 -7.20
N LYS A 231 9.37 -5.01 -8.08
CA LYS A 231 9.87 -4.20 -9.21
C LYS A 231 9.88 -2.71 -8.93
N ILE A 232 8.94 -2.20 -8.14
CA ILE A 232 8.74 -0.76 -7.96
C ILE A 232 9.85 -0.20 -7.09
N THR A 233 10.10 -0.82 -5.93
CA THR A 233 11.17 -0.39 -5.02
C THR A 233 12.55 -0.53 -5.65
N LYS A 234 12.77 -1.61 -6.43
CA LYS A 234 14.01 -1.80 -7.19
C LYS A 234 14.20 -0.73 -8.27
N ALA A 235 13.14 -0.36 -9.00
CA ALA A 235 13.19 0.72 -9.98
C ALA A 235 13.51 2.08 -9.31
N ALA A 236 13.01 2.30 -8.09
CA ALA A 236 13.31 3.50 -7.29
C ALA A 236 14.72 3.53 -6.67
N GLY A 237 15.53 2.48 -6.85
CA GLY A 237 16.91 2.42 -6.35
C GLY A 237 17.09 1.70 -5.01
N GLY A 238 16.09 0.94 -4.55
CA GLY A 238 16.24 0.09 -3.37
C GLY A 238 17.36 -0.94 -3.54
N THR A 239 18.17 -1.12 -2.51
CA THR A 239 19.37 -1.99 -2.49
C THR A 239 19.10 -3.41 -2.01
N THR A 240 17.86 -3.68 -1.60
CA THR A 240 17.45 -4.94 -0.99
C THR A 240 17.14 -5.97 -2.08
N ASP A 241 18.14 -6.79 -2.42
CA ASP A 241 18.03 -7.88 -3.41
C ASP A 241 17.50 -9.20 -2.81
N GLY A 242 17.26 -9.25 -1.49
CA GLY A 242 16.84 -10.46 -0.78
C GLY A 242 15.35 -10.75 -0.95
N SER A 243 14.98 -12.02 -1.05
CA SER A 243 13.62 -12.48 -0.77
C SER A 243 13.51 -12.76 0.73
N MET A 244 12.52 -12.20 1.41
CA MET A 244 12.25 -12.57 2.80
C MET A 244 11.23 -13.70 2.85
N THR A 245 11.64 -14.85 3.38
CA THR A 245 10.72 -15.98 3.53
C THR A 245 9.81 -15.77 4.74
N ARG A 246 8.73 -16.55 4.81
CA ARG A 246 7.86 -16.57 5.99
C ARG A 246 8.63 -16.91 7.27
N ASP A 247 9.60 -17.84 7.18
CA ASP A 247 10.35 -18.30 8.33
C ASP A 247 11.35 -17.23 8.81
N ASP A 248 11.88 -16.41 7.88
CA ASP A 248 12.70 -15.23 8.22
C ASP A 248 11.88 -14.18 8.98
N LEU A 249 10.66 -13.86 8.51
CA LEU A 249 9.75 -12.95 9.23
C LEU A 249 9.42 -13.47 10.63
N VAL A 250 9.10 -14.76 10.75
CA VAL A 250 8.84 -15.40 12.05
C VAL A 250 10.06 -15.28 12.96
N HIS A 251 11.26 -15.52 12.44
CA HIS A 251 12.51 -15.37 13.18
C HIS A 251 12.72 -13.93 13.65
N LEU A 252 12.61 -12.95 12.75
CA LEU A 252 12.78 -11.53 13.06
C LEU A 252 11.84 -11.06 14.17
N ILE A 253 10.56 -11.43 14.08
CA ILE A 253 9.53 -11.08 15.07
C ILE A 253 9.83 -11.71 16.44
N LYS A 254 10.22 -13.00 16.47
CA LYS A 254 10.60 -13.68 17.72
C LYS A 254 11.85 -13.07 18.36
N GLN A 255 12.87 -12.74 17.56
CA GLN A 255 14.09 -12.10 18.05
C GLN A 255 13.83 -10.68 18.59
N ALA A 256 12.79 -10.00 18.11
CA ALA A 256 12.31 -8.74 18.69
C ALA A 256 11.47 -8.91 19.97
N GLY A 257 11.32 -10.14 20.49
CA GLY A 257 10.52 -10.43 21.68
C GLY A 257 9.00 -10.31 21.45
N ARG A 258 8.54 -10.44 20.20
CA ARG A 258 7.12 -10.36 19.83
C ARG A 258 6.58 -11.74 19.42
N THR A 259 5.24 -11.86 19.37
CA THR A 259 4.57 -13.07 18.89
C THR A 259 4.25 -12.94 17.39
N PRO A 260 4.83 -13.78 16.51
CA PRO A 260 4.49 -13.77 15.10
C PRO A 260 3.07 -14.27 14.85
N VAL A 261 2.32 -13.51 14.05
CA VAL A 261 0.95 -13.83 13.65
C VAL A 261 0.86 -13.76 12.13
N GLU A 262 0.52 -14.88 11.49
CA GLU A 262 0.09 -14.89 10.09
C GLU A 262 -1.36 -14.37 10.05
N ARG A 263 -1.60 -13.38 9.18
CA ARG A 263 -2.91 -12.78 8.94
C ARG A 263 -3.33 -12.92 7.47
N ASP A 264 -4.62 -12.74 7.19
CA ASP A 264 -5.09 -12.48 5.83
C ASP A 264 -4.96 -10.99 5.45
N THR A 265 -5.41 -10.63 4.25
CA THR A 265 -5.33 -9.27 3.71
C THR A 265 -6.03 -8.23 4.56
N VAL A 266 -7.10 -8.64 5.25
CA VAL A 266 -7.96 -7.76 6.05
C VAL A 266 -7.76 -8.01 7.55
N TYR A 267 -6.60 -8.53 7.93
CA TYR A 267 -6.10 -8.68 9.31
C TYR A 267 -6.84 -9.72 10.16
N ASN A 268 -7.57 -10.66 9.56
CA ASN A 268 -8.04 -11.82 10.31
C ASN A 268 -6.84 -12.72 10.65
N ILE A 269 -6.80 -13.23 11.87
CA ILE A 269 -5.76 -14.16 12.33
C ILE A 269 -5.91 -15.50 11.62
N VAL A 270 -4.84 -15.94 10.98
CA VAL A 270 -4.75 -17.24 10.31
C VAL A 270 -3.99 -18.24 11.17
N LYS A 271 -2.82 -17.83 11.68
CA LYS A 271 -1.95 -18.69 12.49
C LYS A 271 -1.12 -17.88 13.47
N VAL A 272 -1.09 -18.33 14.72
CA VAL A 272 -0.17 -17.79 15.74
C VAL A 272 1.03 -18.72 15.87
N TRP A 273 2.24 -18.17 15.76
CA TRP A 273 3.49 -18.91 15.88
C TRP A 273 4.00 -18.82 17.31
N LYS A 274 3.77 -19.88 18.10
CA LYS A 274 4.35 -20.03 19.45
C LYS A 274 5.84 -20.33 19.33
#